data_AF-A0A6P0LT95-F1
#
_entry.id   AF-A0A6P0LT95-F1
#
_cell.length_a   1.000
_cell.length_b   1.000
_cell.length_c   1.000
_cell.angle_alpha   90.00
_cell.angle_beta   90.00
_cell.angle_gamma   90.00
#
_symmetry.space_group_name_H-M   'P 1'
#
loop_
_entity.id
_entity.type
_entity.pdbx_description
1 polymer ?
#
loop_
_entity_poly.entity_id
_entity_poly.type
_entity_poly.pdbx_seq_one_letter_code
_entity_poly.pdbx_strand_id
1 'polypeptide(L)'
;MEASVLKQKGKAGSVAEEGNRESGVGNRESGIGNRGEELTQTQSETVDQSQTRNHQVEFGRVTGCLPTSNAFLSSTLETGLNVITTEVAKWIVQLGVEETANLATLVGKVITLNQTNLSTETHQLSHRPQCAACGNPQLLSDRAHQPVTLVNRKKQYTTDGGHRAFTPDQTLKRYQHLVSPITGVVSALVRSSDPDSALLHTYHAIHSYGAATNNLNRLRRLLGHKSAGKGKTDRQAKASGFCEAVERYSSIYHGDPRCRDGHPGGQPHSASIR
;
A
#
# COMPACT_ATOMS: atom_id res chain seq x y z
N MET A 1 -1.38 74.92 14.80
CA MET A 1 -0.93 74.72 16.19
C MET A 1 -0.50 73.27 16.28
N GLU A 2 0.77 73.01 15.94
CA GLU A 2 1.87 72.78 16.90
C GLU A 2 1.75 71.38 17.53
N ALA A 3 2.51 70.37 17.04
CA ALA A 3 3.82 69.91 17.54
C ALA A 3 3.65 69.06 18.83
N SER A 4 4.25 67.88 19.08
CA SER A 4 5.61 67.36 18.87
C SER A 4 5.59 65.82 19.07
N VAL A 5 6.24 64.98 18.25
CA VAL A 5 7.62 64.44 18.37
C VAL A 5 7.95 63.79 19.72
N LEU A 6 8.15 62.46 19.73
CA LEU A 6 9.41 61.88 20.22
C LEU A 6 9.66 60.47 19.67
N LYS A 7 10.92 60.26 19.31
CA LYS A 7 11.53 59.19 18.53
C LYS A 7 12.69 58.72 19.38
N GLN A 8 12.86 57.41 19.60
CA GLN A 8 14.17 56.87 19.99
C GLN A 8 14.45 55.53 19.31
N LYS A 9 15.65 55.51 18.73
CA LYS A 9 16.34 54.41 18.05
C LYS A 9 17.31 53.75 19.03
N GLY A 10 17.61 52.47 18.80
CA GLY A 10 18.86 51.77 19.15
C GLY A 10 18.69 50.31 18.71
N LYS A 11 19.25 49.80 17.61
CA LYS A 11 20.62 49.67 17.06
C LYS A 11 21.43 48.53 17.72
N ALA A 12 21.60 47.48 16.90
CA ALA A 12 22.71 46.52 16.74
C ALA A 12 23.00 45.46 17.82
N GLY A 13 23.21 44.23 17.35
CA GLY A 13 23.76 43.12 18.12
C GLY A 13 23.60 41.77 17.41
N SER A 14 24.45 41.51 16.43
CA SER A 14 24.68 40.21 15.79
C SER A 14 25.36 39.24 16.75
N VAL A 15 24.86 38.01 16.89
CA VAL A 15 25.66 36.84 17.28
C VAL A 15 25.15 35.63 16.51
N ALA A 16 26.05 35.02 15.76
CA ALA A 16 25.88 33.73 15.10
C ALA A 16 25.96 32.63 16.16
N GLU A 17 25.08 31.63 16.07
CA GLU A 17 25.28 30.37 16.77
C GLU A 17 25.08 29.23 15.76
N GLU A 18 26.22 28.72 15.28
CA GLU A 18 26.34 27.47 14.56
C GLU A 18 26.04 26.32 15.52
N GLY A 19 24.83 25.76 15.45
CA GLY A 19 24.47 24.53 16.12
C GLY A 19 24.55 23.34 15.16
N ASN A 20 25.74 22.78 15.00
CA ASN A 20 25.96 21.52 14.29
C ASN A 20 25.26 20.37 15.05
N ARG A 21 24.12 19.87 14.56
CA ARG A 21 23.48 18.66 15.09
C ARG A 21 23.61 17.54 14.06
N GLU A 22 24.59 16.69 14.30
CA GLU A 22 24.79 15.43 13.61
C GLU A 22 23.55 14.53 13.79
N SER A 23 22.95 14.14 12.67
CA SER A 23 21.92 13.11 12.61
C SER A 23 22.58 11.73 12.64
N GLY A 24 22.74 11.16 13.83
CA GLY A 24 23.15 9.77 14.01
C GLY A 24 22.07 8.81 13.50
N VAL A 25 22.33 8.14 12.37
CA VAL A 25 21.55 7.01 11.87
C VAL A 25 21.94 5.78 12.69
N GLY A 26 21.16 5.46 13.71
CA GLY A 26 21.33 4.25 14.51
C GLY A 26 20.68 3.05 13.83
N ASN A 27 21.50 2.19 13.23
CA ASN A 27 21.10 0.83 12.86
C ASN A 27 20.97 -0.02 14.14
N ARG A 28 19.77 -0.48 14.47
CA ARG A 28 19.55 -1.45 15.56
C ARG A 28 19.31 -2.83 14.97
N GLU A 29 20.37 -3.62 14.95
CA GLU A 29 20.31 -5.08 14.91
C GLU A 29 20.01 -5.59 16.32
N SER A 30 18.90 -6.31 16.50
CA SER A 30 18.59 -6.99 17.76
C SER A 30 18.92 -8.47 17.63
N GLY A 31 20.18 -8.82 17.90
CA GLY A 31 20.59 -10.18 18.22
C GLY A 31 20.24 -10.51 19.66
N ILE A 32 19.38 -11.50 19.87
CA ILE A 32 19.09 -12.06 21.20
C ILE A 32 20.10 -13.17 21.45
N GLY A 33 21.06 -12.91 22.34
CA GLY A 33 21.95 -13.92 22.90
C GLY A 33 21.42 -14.40 24.25
N ASN A 34 21.40 -15.71 24.45
CA ASN A 34 21.26 -16.34 25.77
C ASN A 34 22.51 -17.19 26.02
N ARG A 35 23.18 -16.97 27.16
CA ARG A 35 24.35 -17.73 27.63
C ARG A 35 24.22 -17.98 29.15
N GLY A 36 24.61 -19.19 29.57
CA GLY A 36 24.94 -19.65 30.94
C GLY A 36 23.82 -20.46 31.59
N GLU A 37 23.86 -21.81 31.68
CA GLU A 37 24.67 -22.69 32.57
C GLU A 37 24.31 -22.49 34.07
N GLU A 38 24.00 -23.50 34.90
CA GLU A 38 24.74 -24.73 35.22
C GLU A 38 23.91 -25.73 36.12
N LEU A 39 24.28 -27.04 36.05
CA LEU A 39 24.28 -28.11 37.08
C LEU A 39 22.91 -28.67 37.62
N THR A 40 22.67 -29.98 37.82
CA THR A 40 23.50 -31.09 38.36
C THR A 40 23.02 -32.49 37.89
N GLN A 41 23.93 -33.47 37.96
CA GLN A 41 23.76 -34.90 37.68
C GLN A 41 22.98 -35.66 38.78
N THR A 42 22.23 -36.73 38.44
CA THR A 42 22.60 -38.12 38.82
C THR A 42 21.61 -39.21 38.33
N GLN A 43 22.23 -40.32 37.92
CA GLN A 43 21.81 -41.72 38.04
C GLN A 43 20.95 -42.40 36.97
N SER A 44 21.40 -43.62 36.74
CA SER A 44 21.24 -44.56 35.65
C SER A 44 20.13 -45.56 35.90
N GLU A 45 19.38 -45.93 34.85
CA GLU A 45 18.73 -47.22 34.76
C GLU A 45 18.50 -47.59 33.29
N THR A 46 18.97 -48.79 32.94
CA THR A 46 18.83 -49.48 31.65
C THR A 46 17.38 -49.86 31.39
N VAL A 47 16.88 -49.80 30.15
CA VAL A 47 15.97 -50.81 29.54
C VAL A 47 15.73 -50.49 28.05
N ASP A 48 16.16 -51.48 27.25
CA ASP A 48 15.58 -52.05 26.03
C ASP A 48 15.02 -51.16 24.89
N GLN A 49 15.62 -51.36 23.72
CA GLN A 49 15.20 -50.81 22.44
C GLN A 49 14.00 -51.59 21.90
N SER A 50 12.78 -51.11 22.13
CA SER A 50 11.66 -51.53 21.29
C SER A 50 10.52 -50.51 21.22
N GLN A 51 10.22 -50.11 19.97
CA GLN A 51 8.91 -49.65 19.49
C GLN A 51 8.33 -48.34 20.06
N THR A 52 8.81 -47.20 19.58
CA THR A 52 7.95 -46.02 19.39
C THR A 52 7.50 -45.95 17.93
N ARG A 53 6.29 -46.43 17.67
CA ARG A 53 5.62 -46.23 16.38
C ARG A 53 5.41 -44.73 16.19
N ASN A 54 6.19 -44.13 15.29
CA ASN A 54 5.91 -42.82 14.71
C ASN A 54 4.55 -42.89 13.99
N HIS A 55 3.46 -42.58 14.69
CA HIS A 55 2.25 -42.14 14.03
C HIS A 55 2.49 -40.71 13.51
N GLN A 56 3.23 -40.63 12.40
CA GLN A 56 3.10 -39.48 11.52
C GLN A 56 1.69 -39.56 10.94
N VAL A 57 0.78 -38.78 11.53
CA VAL A 57 -0.48 -38.44 10.86
C VAL A 57 -0.07 -37.67 9.61
N GLU A 58 -0.08 -38.34 8.47
CA GLU A 58 0.01 -37.69 7.16
C GLU A 58 -1.18 -36.74 7.07
N PHE A 59 -0.93 -35.45 7.37
CA PHE A 59 -1.82 -34.40 6.93
C PHE A 59 -1.81 -34.46 5.40
N GLY A 60 -2.87 -35.05 4.84
CA GLY A 60 -3.08 -35.14 3.41
C GLY A 60 -2.75 -33.80 2.77
N ARG A 61 -1.83 -33.85 1.80
CA ARG A 61 -1.38 -32.68 1.06
C ARG A 61 -2.60 -32.05 0.41
N VAL A 62 -3.16 -31.01 1.01
CA VAL A 62 -4.27 -30.24 0.43
C VAL A 62 -3.71 -29.53 -0.80
N THR A 63 -3.85 -30.17 -1.96
CA THR A 63 -3.37 -29.69 -3.26
C THR A 63 -4.36 -28.72 -3.92
N GLY A 64 -5.53 -28.48 -3.30
CA GLY A 64 -6.55 -27.54 -3.75
C GLY A 64 -6.60 -26.27 -2.89
N CYS A 65 -7.12 -25.19 -3.45
CA CYS A 65 -7.63 -24.09 -2.66
C CYS A 65 -8.74 -24.61 -1.72
N LEU A 66 -8.75 -24.14 -0.47
CA LEU A 66 -9.86 -24.44 0.45
C LEU A 66 -11.18 -24.08 -0.25
N PRO A 67 -12.21 -24.95 -0.21
CA PRO A 67 -13.49 -24.65 -0.83
C PRO A 67 -14.02 -23.34 -0.25
N THR A 68 -14.29 -22.37 -1.11
CA THR A 68 -14.95 -21.13 -0.70
C THR A 68 -16.37 -21.50 -0.31
N SER A 69 -16.73 -21.27 0.96
CA SER A 69 -18.11 -21.44 1.41
C SER A 69 -18.99 -20.44 0.66
N ASN A 70 -19.86 -20.94 -0.21
CA ASN A 70 -20.83 -20.12 -0.91
C ASN A 70 -21.98 -19.81 0.07
N ALA A 71 -21.84 -18.73 0.83
CA ALA A 71 -22.93 -18.21 1.65
C ALA A 71 -23.86 -17.34 0.78
N PHE A 72 -24.90 -17.94 0.20
CA PHE A 72 -25.99 -17.20 -0.44
C PHE A 72 -27.35 -17.62 0.11
N LEU A 73 -28.25 -16.65 0.24
CA LEU A 73 -29.66 -16.86 0.51
C LEU A 73 -30.42 -16.55 -0.78
N SER A 74 -31.58 -17.17 -1.00
CA SER A 74 -32.40 -16.84 -2.17
C SER A 74 -32.75 -15.35 -2.21
N SER A 75 -32.99 -14.73 -1.05
CA SER A 75 -33.25 -13.28 -0.95
C SER A 75 -32.07 -12.41 -1.41
N THR A 76 -30.83 -12.79 -1.07
CA THR A 76 -29.64 -12.02 -1.46
C THR A 76 -29.34 -12.19 -2.95
N LEU A 77 -29.59 -13.38 -3.50
CA LEU A 77 -29.50 -13.63 -4.93
C LEU A 77 -30.50 -12.78 -5.73
N GLU A 78 -31.77 -12.81 -5.35
CA GLU A 78 -32.82 -12.01 -6.00
C GLU A 78 -32.53 -10.51 -5.91
N THR A 79 -32.03 -10.04 -4.77
CA THR A 79 -31.60 -8.64 -4.61
C THR A 79 -30.49 -8.28 -5.61
N GLY A 80 -29.49 -9.14 -5.74
CA GLY A 80 -28.41 -8.95 -6.71
C GLY A 80 -28.92 -8.91 -8.15
N LEU A 81 -29.79 -9.84 -8.55
CA LEU A 81 -30.37 -9.89 -9.89
C LEU A 81 -31.20 -8.64 -10.21
N ASN A 82 -32.00 -8.15 -9.26
CA ASN A 82 -32.81 -6.95 -9.43
C ASN A 82 -31.95 -5.68 -9.57
N VAL A 83 -30.87 -5.57 -8.79
CA VAL A 83 -29.90 -4.47 -8.92
C VAL A 83 -29.22 -4.51 -10.28
N ILE A 84 -28.75 -5.68 -10.72
CA ILE A 84 -28.12 -5.86 -12.04
C ILE A 84 -29.09 -5.48 -13.15
N THR A 85 -30.33 -5.97 -13.10
CA THR A 85 -31.37 -5.68 -14.10
C THR A 85 -31.60 -4.18 -14.24
N THR A 86 -31.68 -3.47 -13.11
CA THR A 86 -31.85 -2.01 -13.08
C THR A 86 -30.65 -1.28 -13.70
N GLU A 87 -29.43 -1.68 -13.37
CA GLU A 87 -28.22 -1.04 -13.91
C GLU A 87 -28.01 -1.33 -15.41
N VAL A 88 -28.38 -2.53 -15.87
CA VAL A 88 -28.38 -2.86 -17.31
C VAL A 88 -29.41 -2.02 -18.06
N ALA A 89 -30.62 -1.86 -17.52
CA ALA A 89 -31.63 -0.99 -18.13
C ALA A 89 -31.16 0.46 -18.23
N LYS A 90 -30.56 1.01 -17.16
CA LYS A 90 -29.96 2.36 -17.17
C LYS A 90 -28.90 2.50 -18.26
N TRP A 91 -28.04 1.49 -18.41
CA TRP A 91 -26.98 1.50 -19.41
C TRP A 91 -27.53 1.44 -20.84
N ILE A 92 -28.54 0.62 -21.11
CA ILE A 92 -29.20 0.54 -22.43
C ILE A 92 -29.85 1.88 -22.79
N VAL A 93 -30.55 2.52 -21.85
CA VAL A 93 -31.17 3.84 -22.08
C VAL A 93 -30.11 4.90 -22.40
N GLN A 94 -29.00 4.91 -21.65
CA GLN A 94 -27.89 5.86 -21.89
C GLN A 94 -27.26 5.71 -23.28
N LEU A 95 -27.23 4.49 -23.84
CA LEU A 95 -26.73 4.25 -25.20
C LEU A 95 -27.69 4.76 -26.29
N GLY A 96 -29.00 4.78 -26.02
CA GLY A 96 -30.03 5.10 -27.02
C GLY A 96 -30.48 6.56 -27.04
N VAL A 97 -30.25 7.33 -25.98
CA VAL A 97 -30.77 8.71 -25.84
C VAL A 97 -29.66 9.66 -25.40
N GLU A 98 -29.21 10.56 -26.29
CA GLU A 98 -28.14 11.52 -26.01
C GLU A 98 -28.47 12.47 -24.85
N GLU A 99 -29.75 12.81 -24.65
CA GLU A 99 -30.23 13.65 -23.53
C GLU A 99 -30.08 12.97 -22.15
N THR A 100 -29.86 11.64 -22.11
CA THR A 100 -29.65 10.88 -20.87
C THR A 100 -28.16 10.65 -20.54
N ALA A 101 -27.25 11.36 -21.20
CA ALA A 101 -25.81 11.25 -20.98
C ALA A 101 -25.37 11.44 -19.51
N ASN A 102 -26.16 12.15 -18.69
CA ASN A 102 -25.88 12.40 -17.27
C ASN A 102 -26.32 11.27 -16.32
N LEU A 103 -26.93 10.19 -16.80
CA LEU A 103 -27.28 9.06 -15.95
C LEU A 103 -26.00 8.37 -15.43
N ALA A 104 -25.91 8.25 -14.11
CA ALA A 104 -24.82 7.51 -13.47
C ALA A 104 -25.02 6.01 -13.70
N THR A 105 -24.14 5.42 -14.49
CA THR A 105 -24.11 3.97 -14.78
C THR A 105 -22.89 3.28 -14.16
N LEU A 106 -22.86 1.96 -14.28
CA LEU A 106 -21.77 1.09 -13.81
C LEU A 106 -20.51 1.10 -14.71
N VAL A 107 -20.48 1.90 -15.79
CA VAL A 107 -19.33 1.93 -16.69
C VAL A 107 -18.06 2.31 -15.91
N GLY A 108 -17.06 1.42 -15.96
CA GLY A 108 -15.79 1.60 -15.25
C GLY A 108 -15.89 1.53 -13.73
N LYS A 109 -16.94 0.94 -13.17
CA LYS A 109 -17.17 0.84 -11.72
C LYS A 109 -17.54 -0.57 -11.31
N VAL A 110 -17.17 -0.94 -10.10
CA VAL A 110 -17.66 -2.13 -9.39
C VAL A 110 -18.37 -1.65 -8.14
N ILE A 111 -19.59 -2.12 -7.92
CA ILE A 111 -20.32 -1.86 -6.67
C ILE A 111 -20.32 -3.12 -5.83
N THR A 112 -20.00 -2.97 -4.55
CA THR A 112 -20.19 -4.03 -3.55
C THR A 112 -21.35 -3.66 -2.64
N LEU A 113 -22.25 -4.62 -2.43
CA LEU A 113 -23.31 -4.54 -1.42
C LEU A 113 -23.06 -5.63 -0.40
N ASN A 114 -22.59 -5.24 0.78
CA ASN A 114 -22.37 -6.17 1.87
C ASN A 114 -23.71 -6.49 2.56
N GLN A 115 -24.13 -7.75 2.45
CA GLN A 115 -25.44 -8.20 2.94
C GLN A 115 -25.52 -8.30 4.47
N THR A 116 -24.39 -8.27 5.18
CA THR A 116 -24.36 -8.43 6.65
C THR A 116 -24.50 -7.10 7.40
N ASN A 117 -23.88 -6.03 6.88
CA ASN A 117 -23.93 -4.69 7.48
C ASN A 117 -24.65 -3.66 6.60
N LEU A 118 -25.19 -4.09 5.45
CA LEU A 118 -25.88 -3.26 4.44
C LEU A 118 -25.05 -2.10 3.87
N SER A 119 -23.72 -2.16 3.98
CA SER A 119 -22.85 -1.12 3.41
C SER A 119 -22.74 -1.29 1.90
N THR A 120 -22.84 -0.19 1.17
CA THR A 120 -22.58 -0.14 -0.28
C THR A 120 -21.30 0.65 -0.55
N GLU A 121 -20.36 0.07 -1.28
CA GLU A 121 -19.13 0.75 -1.70
C GLU A 121 -19.00 0.74 -3.22
N THR A 122 -18.48 1.84 -3.77
CA THR A 122 -18.16 1.96 -5.20
C THR A 122 -16.65 1.95 -5.38
N HIS A 123 -16.18 1.11 -6.29
CA HIS A 123 -14.78 0.91 -6.60
C HIS A 123 -14.54 1.29 -8.07
N GLN A 124 -13.66 2.26 -8.29
CA GLN A 124 -13.41 2.80 -9.63
C GLN A 124 -12.38 1.93 -10.36
N LEU A 125 -12.79 1.31 -11.46
CA LEU A 125 -11.87 0.58 -12.33
C LEU A 125 -11.12 1.59 -13.22
N SER A 126 -9.81 1.70 -13.00
CA SER A 126 -8.95 2.56 -13.80
C SER A 126 -8.38 1.78 -14.99
N HIS A 127 -8.48 2.35 -16.19
CA HIS A 127 -7.81 1.79 -17.37
C HIS A 127 -6.30 1.76 -17.15
N ARG A 128 -5.67 0.60 -17.36
CA ARG A 128 -4.22 0.42 -17.24
C ARG A 128 -3.57 0.59 -18.61
N PRO A 129 -2.83 1.68 -18.88
CA PRO A 129 -2.21 1.91 -20.19
C PRO A 129 -1.24 0.81 -20.62
N GLN A 130 -0.60 0.13 -19.65
CA GLN A 130 0.31 -0.99 -19.88
C GLN A 130 -0.36 -2.37 -19.88
N CYS A 131 -1.69 -2.45 -19.95
CA CYS A 131 -2.40 -3.73 -19.98
C CYS A 131 -2.03 -4.54 -21.23
N ALA A 132 -1.73 -5.83 -21.08
CA ALA A 132 -1.45 -6.72 -22.21
C ALA A 132 -2.68 -7.00 -23.09
N ALA A 133 -3.90 -6.87 -22.55
CA ALA A 133 -5.13 -7.18 -23.27
C ALA A 133 -5.75 -5.98 -24.00
N CYS A 134 -5.66 -4.77 -23.42
CA CYS A 134 -6.33 -3.57 -23.94
C CYS A 134 -5.44 -2.32 -24.00
N GLY A 135 -4.13 -2.46 -23.77
CA GLY A 135 -3.17 -1.36 -23.77
C GLY A 135 -1.86 -1.73 -24.48
N ASN A 136 -0.78 -1.02 -24.15
CA ASN A 136 0.56 -1.29 -24.66
C ASN A 136 1.44 -1.93 -23.57
N PRO A 137 1.68 -3.26 -23.60
CA PRO A 137 2.54 -3.92 -22.60
C PRO A 137 3.99 -3.44 -22.62
N GLN A 138 4.48 -2.88 -23.73
CA GLN A 138 5.86 -2.37 -23.83
C GLN A 138 6.01 -0.94 -23.31
N LEU A 139 4.93 -0.27 -22.89
CA LEU A 139 4.93 1.14 -22.48
C LEU A 139 6.01 1.48 -21.45
N LEU A 140 6.22 0.62 -20.46
CA LEU A 140 7.24 0.86 -19.43
C LEU A 140 8.66 0.53 -19.93
N SER A 141 8.81 -0.48 -20.79
CA SER A 141 10.09 -0.79 -21.46
C SER A 141 10.54 0.38 -22.33
N ASP A 142 9.65 0.89 -23.18
CA ASP A 142 9.92 2.01 -24.06
C ASP A 142 10.31 3.27 -23.27
N ARG A 143 9.60 3.52 -22.16
CA ARG A 143 9.89 4.66 -21.28
C ARG A 143 11.22 4.53 -20.56
N ALA A 144 11.63 3.33 -20.19
CA ALA A 144 12.88 3.12 -19.46
C ALA A 144 14.12 3.46 -20.30
N HIS A 145 14.02 3.38 -21.63
CA HIS A 145 15.08 3.82 -22.55
C HIS A 145 15.02 5.32 -22.90
N GLN A 146 13.98 6.05 -22.46
CA GLN A 146 13.87 7.48 -22.68
C GLN A 146 14.59 8.27 -21.57
N PRO A 147 15.25 9.39 -21.91
CA PRO A 147 15.92 10.21 -20.91
C PRO A 147 14.90 10.83 -19.94
N VAL A 148 15.29 10.90 -18.66
CA VAL A 148 14.47 11.54 -17.62
C VAL A 148 14.36 13.04 -17.89
N THR A 149 13.14 13.52 -18.14
CA THR A 149 12.88 14.95 -18.35
C THR A 149 12.64 15.65 -17.02
N LEU A 150 13.63 16.39 -16.53
CA LEU A 150 13.50 17.23 -15.35
C LEU A 150 12.97 18.61 -15.74
N VAL A 151 11.92 19.06 -15.05
CA VAL A 151 11.33 20.39 -15.25
C VAL A 151 11.24 21.15 -13.95
N ASN A 152 11.29 22.48 -14.01
CA ASN A 152 11.11 23.32 -12.83
C ASN A 152 9.70 23.10 -12.24
N ARG A 153 9.63 22.90 -10.92
CA ARG A 153 8.37 22.80 -10.16
C ARG A 153 8.44 23.71 -8.95
N LYS A 154 7.52 24.68 -8.89
CA LYS A 154 7.38 25.60 -7.76
C LYS A 154 6.99 24.81 -6.50
N LYS A 155 7.70 25.06 -5.39
CA LYS A 155 7.33 24.57 -4.06
C LYS A 155 6.10 25.33 -3.58
N GLN A 156 4.95 24.67 -3.49
CA GLN A 156 3.69 25.30 -3.05
C GLN A 156 3.40 25.03 -1.57
N TYR A 157 4.00 23.97 -1.01
CA TYR A 157 3.73 23.54 0.35
C TYR A 157 5.03 23.19 1.08
N THR A 158 5.32 23.92 2.16
CA THR A 158 6.57 23.81 2.95
C THR A 158 6.36 23.82 4.46
N THR A 159 5.11 23.82 4.93
CA THR A 159 4.74 23.95 6.36
C THR A 159 4.89 22.66 7.15
N ASP A 160 5.14 21.54 6.47
CA ASP A 160 5.11 20.19 7.03
C ASP A 160 6.50 19.58 7.25
N GLY A 161 7.55 20.40 7.10
CA GLY A 161 8.95 19.98 7.15
C GLY A 161 9.47 19.41 5.82
N GLY A 162 8.63 19.28 4.79
CA GLY A 162 9.02 18.88 3.45
C GLY A 162 8.97 20.03 2.45
N HIS A 163 9.41 19.76 1.22
CA HIS A 163 9.24 20.66 0.08
C HIS A 163 8.40 19.97 -0.99
N ARG A 164 7.12 20.35 -1.07
CA ARG A 164 6.15 19.68 -1.96
C ARG A 164 5.54 20.67 -2.96
N ALA A 165 5.23 20.16 -4.15
CA ALA A 165 4.54 20.91 -5.20
C ALA A 165 3.01 20.95 -4.99
N PHE A 166 2.47 20.03 -4.19
CA PHE A 166 1.05 19.92 -3.86
C PHE A 166 0.88 19.75 -2.35
N THR A 167 -0.30 20.12 -1.84
CA THR A 167 -0.65 19.87 -0.44
C THR A 167 -0.98 18.38 -0.21
N PRO A 168 -0.97 17.90 1.04
CA PRO A 168 -1.40 16.55 1.39
C PRO A 168 -2.83 16.24 0.91
N ASP A 169 -3.76 17.18 1.09
CA ASP A 169 -5.16 17.02 0.66
C ASP A 169 -5.30 16.93 -0.86
N GLN A 170 -4.56 17.78 -1.60
CA GLN A 170 -4.54 17.73 -3.06
C GLN A 170 -4.00 16.40 -3.57
N THR A 171 -2.96 15.87 -2.92
CA THR A 171 -2.36 14.58 -3.28
C THR A 171 -3.36 13.45 -3.06
N LEU A 172 -3.99 13.39 -1.88
CA LEU A 172 -4.99 12.37 -1.57
C LEU A 172 -6.20 12.46 -2.48
N LYS A 173 -6.74 13.66 -2.73
CA LYS A 173 -7.87 13.86 -3.63
C LYS A 173 -7.58 13.40 -5.05
N ARG A 174 -6.37 13.68 -5.56
CA ARG A 174 -5.95 13.29 -6.92
C ARG A 174 -5.89 11.77 -7.09
N TYR A 175 -5.43 11.05 -6.06
CA TYR A 175 -5.19 9.61 -6.13
C TYR A 175 -6.18 8.78 -5.30
N GLN A 176 -7.31 9.37 -4.90
CA GLN A 176 -8.32 8.71 -4.08
C GLN A 176 -8.85 7.41 -4.71
N HIS A 177 -8.92 7.36 -6.04
CA HIS A 177 -9.34 6.19 -6.80
C HIS A 177 -8.44 4.95 -6.60
N LEU A 178 -7.21 5.14 -6.10
CA LEU A 178 -6.29 4.05 -5.78
C LEU A 178 -6.56 3.43 -4.41
N VAL A 179 -7.47 3.99 -3.62
CA VAL A 179 -7.89 3.48 -2.32
C VAL A 179 -9.17 2.66 -2.48
N SER A 180 -9.02 1.35 -2.63
CA SER A 180 -10.13 0.40 -2.72
C SER A 180 -9.59 -1.02 -2.46
N PRO A 181 -10.31 -1.86 -1.68
CA PRO A 181 -9.89 -3.24 -1.44
C PRO A 181 -9.98 -4.15 -2.68
N ILE A 182 -10.69 -3.73 -3.73
CA ILE A 182 -10.93 -4.53 -4.94
C ILE A 182 -10.14 -4.00 -6.14
N THR A 183 -10.32 -2.72 -6.45
CA THR A 183 -9.76 -2.09 -7.67
C THR A 183 -8.54 -1.22 -7.38
N GLY A 184 -8.28 -0.92 -6.11
CA GLY A 184 -7.22 -0.03 -5.68
C GLY A 184 -5.92 -0.78 -5.38
N VAL A 185 -4.83 -0.02 -5.27
CA VAL A 185 -3.53 -0.53 -4.84
C VAL A 185 -3.38 -0.47 -3.31
N VAL A 186 -4.16 0.40 -2.66
CA VAL A 186 -4.25 0.52 -1.21
C VAL A 186 -5.65 0.10 -0.80
N SER A 187 -5.77 -0.92 0.05
CA SER A 187 -7.07 -1.44 0.48
C SER A 187 -7.77 -0.48 1.45
N ALA A 188 -7.03 0.07 2.42
CA ALA A 188 -7.59 1.03 3.39
C ALA A 188 -6.49 1.89 4.03
N LEU A 189 -6.88 3.05 4.55
CA LEU A 189 -6.05 3.94 5.36
C LEU A 189 -6.69 4.11 6.74
N VAL A 190 -6.06 3.55 7.76
CA VAL A 190 -6.61 3.50 9.13
C VAL A 190 -5.73 4.31 10.05
N ARG A 191 -6.32 5.26 10.79
CA ARG A 191 -5.59 6.03 11.81
C ARG A 191 -5.23 5.11 12.97
N SER A 192 -3.98 5.16 13.40
CA SER A 192 -3.41 4.25 14.42
C SER A 192 -3.21 4.94 15.76
N SER A 193 -2.92 6.24 15.71
CA SER A 193 -2.93 7.12 16.88
C SER A 193 -4.36 7.40 17.36
N ASP A 194 -4.50 7.70 18.64
CA ASP A 194 -5.73 8.23 19.22
C ASP A 194 -6.25 9.45 18.42
N PRO A 195 -7.52 9.44 17.97
CA PRO A 195 -8.15 10.56 17.29
C PRO A 195 -8.01 11.90 18.01
N ASP A 196 -8.09 11.88 19.35
CA ASP A 196 -8.09 13.06 20.20
C ASP A 196 -6.67 13.57 20.51
N SER A 197 -5.65 12.78 20.15
CA SER A 197 -4.26 13.23 20.26
C SER A 197 -3.96 14.31 19.22
N ALA A 198 -3.65 15.52 19.72
CA ALA A 198 -3.24 16.66 18.90
C ALA A 198 -1.77 16.64 18.47
N LEU A 199 -0.95 15.74 19.03
CA LEU A 199 0.50 15.73 18.84
C LEU A 199 0.99 14.55 17.99
N LEU A 200 0.30 13.40 18.07
CA LEU A 200 0.69 12.19 17.37
C LEU A 200 -0.32 11.87 16.27
N HIS A 201 0.15 11.95 15.03
CA HIS A 201 -0.62 11.53 13.87
C HIS A 201 0.11 10.39 13.17
N THR A 202 -0.45 9.19 13.29
CA THR A 202 0.05 7.99 12.62
C THR A 202 -1.07 7.25 11.91
N TYR A 203 -0.76 6.73 10.73
CA TYR A 203 -1.69 5.98 9.89
C TYR A 203 -1.06 4.65 9.47
N HIS A 204 -1.88 3.62 9.33
CA HIS A 204 -1.53 2.38 8.66
C HIS A 204 -2.25 2.32 7.31
N ALA A 205 -1.49 2.09 6.25
CA ALA A 205 -2.03 1.74 4.95
C ALA A 205 -2.03 0.21 4.82
N ILE A 206 -3.23 -0.34 4.66
CA ILE A 206 -3.46 -1.76 4.41
C ILE A 206 -3.31 -1.98 2.92
N HIS A 207 -2.41 -2.88 2.55
CA HIS A 207 -2.20 -3.37 1.20
C HIS A 207 -1.71 -4.81 1.28
N SER A 208 -1.91 -5.59 0.21
CA SER A 208 -1.43 -6.96 0.14
C SER A 208 -0.71 -7.16 -1.17
N TYR A 209 0.58 -7.47 -1.08
CA TYR A 209 1.43 -7.77 -2.22
C TYR A 209 1.67 -9.27 -2.23
N GLY A 210 0.72 -9.98 -2.84
CA GLY A 210 0.71 -11.43 -2.86
C GLY A 210 1.70 -11.98 -3.89
N ALA A 211 2.76 -12.62 -3.41
CA ALA A 211 3.37 -13.74 -4.11
C ALA A 211 2.70 -15.02 -3.62
N ALA A 212 2.28 -15.91 -4.53
CA ALA A 212 1.71 -17.20 -4.16
C ALA A 212 2.69 -17.94 -3.23
N THR A 213 2.21 -18.33 -2.05
CA THR A 213 3.00 -19.03 -1.05
C THR A 213 2.23 -20.22 -0.52
N ASN A 214 2.90 -21.35 -0.50
CA ASN A 214 2.48 -22.63 0.05
C ASN A 214 2.90 -22.82 1.52
N ASN A 215 3.35 -21.73 2.17
CA ASN A 215 3.72 -21.70 3.58
C ASN A 215 2.92 -20.62 4.34
N LEU A 216 2.22 -21.04 5.40
CA LEU A 216 1.38 -20.17 6.24
C LEU A 216 2.19 -19.10 6.99
N ASN A 217 3.42 -19.40 7.43
CA ASN A 217 4.27 -18.41 8.08
C ASN A 217 4.70 -17.31 7.12
N ARG A 218 4.97 -17.67 5.86
CA ARG A 218 5.25 -16.69 4.80
C ARG A 218 4.00 -15.89 4.44
N LEU A 219 2.82 -16.52 4.38
CA LEU A 219 1.55 -15.81 4.19
C LEU A 219 1.30 -14.80 5.31
N ARG A 220 1.46 -15.20 6.58
CA ARG A 220 1.30 -14.31 7.74
C ARG A 220 2.23 -13.10 7.67
N ARG A 221 3.48 -13.30 7.25
CA ARG A 221 4.44 -12.20 7.05
C ARG A 221 4.03 -11.27 5.92
N LEU A 222 3.59 -11.81 4.77
CA LEU A 222 3.15 -11.03 3.62
C LEU A 222 1.88 -10.22 3.92
N LEU A 223 0.90 -10.81 4.61
CA LEU A 223 -0.31 -10.13 5.08
C LEU A 223 -0.01 -9.09 6.17
N GLY A 224 1.13 -9.21 6.85
CA GLY A 224 1.62 -8.26 7.84
C GLY A 224 2.29 -7.02 7.26
N HIS A 225 2.51 -6.96 5.93
CA HIS A 225 3.11 -5.79 5.30
C HIS A 225 2.17 -4.60 5.39
N LYS A 226 2.44 -3.71 6.35
CA LYS A 226 1.75 -2.44 6.51
C LYS A 226 2.69 -1.32 6.09
N SER A 227 2.20 -0.37 5.32
CA SER A 227 2.88 0.93 5.17
C SER A 227 2.39 1.86 6.27
N ALA A 228 3.25 2.79 6.70
CA ALA A 228 3.00 3.59 7.88
C ALA A 228 3.21 5.09 7.58
N GLY A 229 2.13 5.84 7.72
CA GLY A 229 2.16 7.29 7.59
C GLY A 229 2.45 7.99 8.90
N LYS A 230 3.29 9.02 8.86
CA LYS A 230 3.54 9.91 9.98
C LYS A 230 3.45 11.37 9.52
N GLY A 231 3.05 12.25 10.42
CA GLY A 231 2.94 13.67 10.10
C GLY A 231 2.79 14.55 11.33
N LYS A 232 3.14 15.83 11.16
CA LYS A 232 2.85 16.90 12.11
C LYS A 232 1.35 17.22 12.15
N THR A 233 0.61 16.86 11.11
CA THR A 233 -0.84 16.97 11.04
C THR A 233 -1.46 15.65 10.57
N ASP A 234 -2.73 15.46 10.90
CA ASP A 234 -3.53 14.31 10.48
C ASP A 234 -3.47 14.05 8.97
N ARG A 235 -3.72 15.11 8.18
CA ARG A 235 -3.69 15.07 6.71
C ARG A 235 -2.32 14.68 6.17
N GLN A 236 -1.24 15.16 6.78
CA GLN A 236 0.12 14.80 6.38
C GLN A 236 0.39 13.33 6.67
N ALA A 237 0.02 12.84 7.85
CA ALA A 237 0.21 11.45 8.22
C ALA A 237 -0.55 10.51 7.27
N LYS A 238 -1.81 10.85 6.96
CA LYS A 238 -2.63 10.10 6.01
C LYS A 238 -2.00 10.07 4.61
N ALA A 239 -1.58 11.22 4.09
CA ALA A 239 -0.93 11.31 2.77
C ALA A 239 0.41 10.56 2.74
N SER A 240 1.20 10.62 3.82
CA SER A 240 2.46 9.90 3.96
C SER A 240 2.25 8.39 3.86
N GLY A 241 1.28 7.83 4.59
CA GLY A 241 1.02 6.40 4.59
C GLY A 241 0.49 5.90 3.24
N PHE A 242 -0.34 6.72 2.59
CA PHE A 242 -0.82 6.46 1.24
C PHE A 242 0.32 6.43 0.21
N CYS A 243 1.19 7.45 0.21
CA CYS A 243 2.28 7.53 -0.78
C CYS A 243 3.28 6.39 -0.61
N GLU A 244 3.62 6.01 0.63
CA GLU A 244 4.50 4.87 0.90
C GLU A 244 3.88 3.55 0.40
N ALA A 245 2.57 3.36 0.58
CA ALA A 245 1.90 2.18 0.04
C ALA A 245 2.01 2.14 -1.49
N VAL A 246 1.69 3.25 -2.17
CA VAL A 246 1.80 3.34 -3.64
C VAL A 246 3.23 3.13 -4.13
N GLU A 247 4.23 3.65 -3.41
CA GLU A 247 5.66 3.44 -3.71
C GLU A 247 6.01 1.94 -3.66
N ARG A 248 5.61 1.26 -2.58
CA ARG A 248 5.87 -0.18 -2.45
C ARG A 248 5.16 -0.99 -3.52
N TYR A 249 3.91 -0.65 -3.86
CA TYR A 249 3.19 -1.29 -4.97
C TYR A 249 3.93 -1.10 -6.29
N SER A 250 4.36 0.13 -6.59
CA SER A 250 5.05 0.48 -7.84
C SER A 250 6.41 -0.22 -7.99
N SER A 251 6.97 -0.71 -6.88
CA SER A 251 8.25 -1.45 -6.86
C SER A 251 8.07 -2.95 -7.12
N ILE A 252 6.84 -3.44 -7.23
CA ILE A 252 6.56 -4.86 -7.48
C ILE A 252 6.83 -5.17 -8.95
N TYR A 253 7.50 -6.30 -9.18
CA TYR A 253 7.71 -6.80 -10.53
C TYR A 253 6.38 -7.33 -11.10
N HIS A 254 5.90 -6.70 -12.16
CA HIS A 254 4.64 -7.06 -12.83
C HIS A 254 4.82 -7.95 -14.07
N GLY A 255 6.05 -8.34 -14.40
CA GLY A 255 6.36 -9.07 -15.65
C GLY A 255 6.95 -8.19 -16.74
N ASP A 256 6.97 -6.87 -16.55
CA ASP A 256 7.54 -5.92 -17.50
C ASP A 256 9.08 -6.04 -17.52
N PRO A 257 9.73 -6.02 -18.71
CA PRO A 257 11.15 -6.29 -18.82
C PRO A 257 11.97 -5.27 -18.02
N ARG A 258 12.89 -5.77 -17.19
CA ARG A 258 13.90 -4.93 -16.54
C ARG A 258 14.90 -4.52 -17.62
N CYS A 259 15.08 -3.23 -17.85
CA CYS A 259 16.22 -2.73 -18.62
C CYS A 259 17.48 -3.05 -17.83
N ARG A 260 18.10 -4.18 -18.15
CA ARG A 260 19.41 -4.55 -17.65
C ARG A 260 20.43 -4.01 -18.65
N ASP A 261 20.54 -2.69 -18.73
CA ASP A 261 21.64 -2.05 -19.44
C ASP A 261 22.87 -2.06 -18.54
N GLY A 262 23.29 -3.28 -18.17
CA GLY A 262 24.66 -3.52 -17.75
C GLY A 262 25.52 -3.43 -19.00
N HIS A 263 26.52 -2.56 -18.95
CA HIS A 263 27.65 -2.42 -19.87
C HIS A 263 27.88 -3.66 -20.78
N PRO A 264 28.09 -3.50 -22.11
CA PRO A 264 28.29 -4.63 -23.02
C PRO A 264 29.66 -5.27 -22.75
N GLY A 265 29.70 -6.21 -21.81
CA GLY A 265 30.94 -6.84 -21.38
C GLY A 265 30.77 -8.20 -20.69
N GLY A 266 29.61 -8.85 -20.80
CA GLY A 266 29.40 -10.18 -20.23
C GLY A 266 28.33 -10.95 -20.98
N GLN A 267 28.74 -12.04 -21.64
CA GLN A 267 27.83 -12.96 -22.33
C GLN A 267 26.73 -13.47 -21.39
N PRO A 268 25.47 -13.59 -21.85
CA PRO A 268 24.42 -14.21 -21.07
C PRO A 268 24.63 -15.74 -21.06
N HIS A 269 25.04 -16.29 -19.92
CA HIS A 269 24.91 -17.72 -19.68
C HIS A 269 23.42 -18.08 -19.64
N SER A 270 23.00 -18.87 -20.64
CA SER A 270 21.69 -19.50 -20.69
C SER A 270 21.53 -20.49 -19.53
N ALA A 271 20.86 -20.08 -18.47
CA ALA A 271 20.35 -21.02 -17.47
C ALA A 271 19.01 -21.58 -17.97
N SER A 272 19.09 -22.63 -18.77
CA SER A 272 17.99 -23.55 -19.03
C SER A 272 17.68 -24.31 -17.75
N ILE A 273 16.59 -23.97 -17.07
CA ILE A 273 16.04 -24.80 -15.99
C ILE A 273 15.15 -25.86 -16.67
N ARG A 274 15.65 -27.10 -16.69
CA ARG A 274 14.82 -28.30 -16.71
C ARG A 274 14.35 -28.60 -15.28
#